data_AF-A0A1Z1M7L4-F1
#
_entry.id   AF-A0A1Z1M7L4-F1
#
_cell.length_a   1.000
_cell.length_b   1.000
_cell.length_c   1.000
_cell.angle_alpha   90.00
_cell.angle_beta   90.00
_cell.angle_gamma   90.00
#
_symmetry.space_group_name_H-M   'P 1'
#
loop_
_entity.id
_entity.type
_entity.pdbx_description
1 polymer ?
#
loop_
_entity_poly.entity_id
_entity_poly.type
_entity_poly.pdbx_seq_one_letter_code
_entity_poly.pdbx_strand_id
1 'polypeptide(L)'
;MHQLLLAAIFLNKGSTKKDLVYGNRVASFTFGLPSSQSLLLKEKVAALIRGYLCTICKSAQLATLRCIENKYKLNEFNSIFCTLRLRFQYIKFKITPRLKPEYFFKYFYIYPCNSGFFLL
;
A
#
# COMPACT_ATOMS: atom_id res chain seq x y z
N MET A 1 24.94 -3.57 15.14
CA MET A 1 23.51 -3.93 15.25
C MET A 1 22.54 -2.75 15.14
N HIS A 2 22.95 -1.48 15.37
CA HIS A 2 22.04 -0.32 15.33
C HIS A 2 21.54 0.12 13.93
N GLN A 3 22.21 -0.28 12.83
CA GLN A 3 21.78 0.11 11.47
C GLN A 3 20.53 -0.62 10.97
N LEU A 4 20.17 -1.77 11.53
CA LEU A 4 19.05 -2.59 11.03
C LEU A 4 17.68 -2.12 11.54
N LEU A 5 17.64 -1.40 12.67
CA LEU A 5 16.41 -0.78 13.16
C LEU A 5 16.01 0.46 12.31
N LEU A 6 16.96 1.03 11.57
CA LEU A 6 16.77 2.19 10.70
C LEU A 6 16.18 1.83 9.32
N ALA A 7 16.26 0.57 8.90
CA ALA A 7 15.68 0.14 7.62
C ALA A 7 14.14 0.20 7.62
N ALA A 8 13.50 0.16 8.79
CA ALA A 8 12.06 0.35 8.94
C ALA A 8 11.62 1.83 8.85
N ILE A 9 12.56 2.79 8.79
CA ILE A 9 12.29 4.22 8.94
C ILE A 9 12.31 4.98 7.60
N PHE A 10 12.78 4.35 6.50
CA PHE A 10 12.88 4.99 5.18
C PHE A 10 11.84 4.56 4.15
N LEU A 11 10.79 3.86 4.55
CA LEU A 11 9.59 3.78 3.70
C LEU A 11 8.76 5.00 4.10
N ASN A 12 8.34 5.87 3.19
CA ASN A 12 7.49 7.02 3.55
C ASN A 12 6.06 6.85 3.04
N LYS A 13 5.66 5.59 2.82
CA LYS A 13 4.34 5.10 2.40
C LYS A 13 4.39 3.57 2.55
N GLY A 14 3.31 2.94 3.03
CA GLY A 14 3.23 1.47 3.05
C GLY A 14 3.56 0.91 1.66
N SER A 15 4.54 0.01 1.58
CA SER A 15 5.13 -0.43 0.30
C SER A 15 4.26 -1.43 -0.44
N THR A 16 3.29 -2.06 0.23
CA THR A 16 2.50 -3.17 -0.32
C THR A 16 1.82 -2.86 -1.65
N LYS A 17 1.18 -1.70 -1.79
CA LYS A 17 0.45 -1.32 -3.01
C LYS A 17 1.30 -0.54 -4.02
N LYS A 18 2.16 0.36 -3.54
CA LYS A 18 2.97 1.25 -4.39
C LYS A 18 4.19 0.55 -4.97
N ASP A 19 4.74 -0.41 -4.23
CA ASP A 19 5.90 -1.19 -4.64
C ASP A 19 5.51 -2.63 -5.03
N LEU A 20 4.20 -2.93 -5.11
CA LEU A 20 3.64 -4.23 -5.53
C LEU A 20 4.09 -5.43 -4.68
N VAL A 21 4.55 -5.21 -3.45
CA VAL A 21 5.07 -6.23 -2.52
C VAL A 21 4.04 -6.67 -1.48
N TYR A 22 2.85 -7.09 -1.92
CA TYR A 22 1.71 -7.42 -1.06
C TYR A 22 2.00 -8.48 0.03
N GLY A 23 2.81 -9.49 -0.30
CA GLY A 23 3.11 -10.63 0.58
C GLY A 23 4.21 -10.38 1.61
N ASN A 24 5.03 -9.34 1.44
CA ASN A 24 6.20 -9.13 2.30
C ASN A 24 5.83 -8.57 3.68
N ARG A 25 4.64 -7.96 3.81
CA ARG A 25 4.14 -7.35 5.06
C ARG A 25 5.14 -6.36 5.69
N VAL A 26 5.96 -5.72 4.88
CA VAL A 26 6.90 -4.68 5.31
C VAL A 26 6.25 -3.33 5.15
N ALA A 27 6.31 -2.52 6.20
CA ALA A 27 5.88 -1.13 6.20
C ALA A 27 6.78 -0.33 7.13
N SER A 28 6.66 0.99 7.04
CA SER A 28 7.24 1.94 7.97
C SER A 28 6.14 2.69 8.71
N PHE A 29 6.55 3.35 9.78
CA PHE A 29 5.73 4.28 10.51
C PHE A 29 6.46 5.62 10.62
N THR A 30 5.89 6.69 10.06
CA THR A 30 6.47 8.04 10.08
C THR A 30 5.63 8.94 10.97
N PHE A 31 6.28 9.69 11.88
CA PHE A 31 5.63 10.71 12.69
C PHE A 31 5.71 12.07 12.02
N GLY A 32 4.57 12.75 11.88
CA GLY A 32 4.50 14.15 11.40
C GLY A 32 4.72 15.15 12.54
N LEU A 33 5.83 15.02 13.29
CA LEU A 33 6.11 15.82 14.49
C LEU A 33 7.55 16.37 14.48
N PRO A 34 7.84 17.46 15.22
CA PRO A 34 9.20 17.96 15.42
C PRO A 34 10.15 16.89 16.00
N SER A 35 11.45 17.04 15.71
CA SER A 35 12.49 16.02 15.98
C SER A 35 12.61 15.59 17.44
N SER A 36 12.41 16.49 18.41
CA SER A 36 12.52 16.17 19.83
C SER A 36 11.41 15.24 20.33
N GLN A 37 10.19 15.40 19.82
CA GLN A 37 9.04 14.57 20.20
C GLN A 37 9.00 13.25 19.44
N SER A 38 9.55 13.22 18.22
CA SER A 38 9.57 12.01 17.40
C SER A 38 10.52 10.94 17.93
N LEU A 39 11.58 11.32 18.64
CA LEU A 39 12.53 10.36 19.24
C LEU A 39 11.86 9.47 20.29
N LEU A 40 11.15 10.09 21.24
CA LEU A 40 10.42 9.36 22.30
C LEU A 40 9.39 8.40 21.71
N LEU A 41 8.66 8.83 20.69
CA LEU A 41 7.64 7.99 20.05
C LEU A 41 8.26 6.84 19.26
N LYS A 42 9.42 7.06 18.63
CA LYS A 42 10.18 6.00 17.95
C LYS A 42 10.63 4.92 18.91
N GLU A 43 11.09 5.28 20.11
CA GLU A 43 11.48 4.30 21.14
C GLU A 43 10.27 3.49 21.63
N LYS A 44 9.13 4.15 21.89
CA LYS A 44 7.89 3.47 22.28
C LYS A 44 7.40 2.51 21.20
N VAL A 45 7.43 2.91 19.92
CA VAL A 45 7.06 2.02 18.81
C VAL A 45 8.04 0.86 18.67
N ALA A 46 9.34 1.09 18.84
CA ALA A 46 10.32 0.00 18.84
C ALA A 46 10.05 -1.01 19.96
N ALA A 47 9.73 -0.55 21.17
CA ALA A 47 9.34 -1.40 22.29
C ALA A 47 8.06 -2.20 22.00
N LEU A 48 7.04 -1.57 21.39
CA LEU A 48 5.81 -2.25 20.97
C LEU A 48 6.07 -3.33 19.92
N ILE A 49 6.88 -3.03 18.90
CA ILE A 49 7.27 -4.02 17.87
C ILE A 49 8.00 -5.19 18.53
N ARG A 50 8.91 -4.90 19.47
CA ARG A 50 9.66 -5.93 20.20
C ARG A 50 8.73 -6.82 21.03
N GLY A 51 7.76 -6.22 21.72
CA GLY A 51 6.79 -6.95 22.54
C GLY A 51 5.77 -7.76 21.73
N TYR A 52 5.41 -7.31 20.53
CA TYR A 52 4.38 -7.94 19.71
C TYR A 52 4.93 -8.99 18.73
N LEU A 53 5.97 -8.64 17.96
CA LEU A 53 6.48 -9.47 16.86
C LEU A 53 7.99 -9.70 16.93
N CYS A 54 8.65 -9.26 18.01
CA CYS A 54 10.10 -9.31 18.20
C CYS A 54 10.88 -8.43 17.21
N THR A 55 10.86 -8.78 15.92
CA THR A 55 11.47 -8.04 14.80
C THR A 55 10.77 -8.37 13.48
N ILE A 56 10.86 -7.49 12.48
CA ILE A 56 10.34 -7.76 11.13
C ILE A 56 11.30 -8.70 10.37
N CYS A 57 10.76 -9.58 9.51
CA CYS A 57 11.54 -10.51 8.69
C CYS A 57 12.59 -9.79 7.82
N LYS A 58 13.87 -10.14 7.99
CA LYS A 58 14.99 -9.48 7.30
C LYS A 58 14.99 -9.70 5.79
N SER A 59 14.69 -10.91 5.32
CA SER A 59 14.63 -11.21 3.87
C SER A 59 13.52 -10.41 3.19
N ALA A 60 12.35 -10.28 3.84
CA ALA A 60 11.25 -9.46 3.35
C ALA A 60 11.64 -7.97 3.25
N GLN A 61 12.33 -7.43 4.27
CA GLN A 61 12.84 -6.06 4.24
C GLN A 61 13.81 -5.81 3.07
N LEU A 62 14.76 -6.73 2.87
CA LEU A 62 15.73 -6.63 1.76
C LEU A 62 15.06 -6.75 0.38
N ALA A 63 14.09 -7.66 0.24
CA ALA A 63 13.33 -7.79 -0.99
C ALA A 63 12.55 -6.50 -1.31
N THR A 64 11.87 -5.92 -0.32
CA THR A 64 11.17 -4.65 -0.47
C THR A 64 12.12 -3.50 -0.83
N LEU A 65 13.29 -3.42 -0.19
CA LEU A 65 14.30 -2.40 -0.52
C LEU A 65 14.76 -2.51 -1.98
N ARG A 66 15.09 -3.73 -2.44
CA ARG A 66 15.50 -3.98 -3.84
C ARG A 66 14.40 -3.61 -4.84
N CYS A 67 13.14 -3.91 -4.52
CA CYS A 67 12.02 -3.48 -5.35
C CYS A 67 11.96 -1.95 -5.42
N ILE A 68 12.15 -1.25 -4.31
CA ILE A 68 12.10 0.22 -4.26
C ILE A 68 13.21 0.85 -5.08
N GLU A 69 14.42 0.29 -5.02
CA GLU A 69 15.61 0.75 -5.74
C GLU A 69 15.60 0.37 -7.24
N ASN A 70 14.69 -0.51 -7.67
CA ASN A 70 14.60 -0.91 -9.08
C ASN A 70 14.16 0.28 -9.96
N LYS A 71 15.04 0.67 -10.90
CA LYS A 71 14.81 1.76 -11.86
C LYS A 71 13.61 1.52 -12.78
N TYR A 72 13.27 0.26 -13.06
CA TYR A 72 12.15 -0.10 -13.93
C TYR A 72 10.80 -0.15 -13.19
N LYS A 73 10.79 -0.09 -11.86
CA LYS A 73 9.57 -0.22 -11.03
C LYS A 73 8.47 0.73 -11.48
N LEU A 74 8.81 1.98 -11.78
CA LEU A 74 7.81 2.99 -12.14
C LEU A 74 7.11 2.62 -13.46
N ASN A 75 7.84 2.07 -14.42
CA ASN A 75 7.28 1.64 -15.71
C ASN A 75 6.33 0.46 -15.54
N GLU A 76 6.72 -0.55 -14.75
CA GLU A 76 5.86 -1.70 -14.43
C GLU A 76 4.61 -1.27 -13.63
N PHE A 77 4.78 -0.40 -12.65
CA PHE A 77 3.66 0.13 -11.88
C PHE A 77 2.68 0.88 -12.80
N ASN A 78 3.19 1.72 -13.69
CA ASN A 78 2.36 2.49 -14.62
C ASN A 78 1.62 1.59 -15.61
N SER A 79 2.26 0.54 -16.14
CA SER A 79 1.58 -0.40 -17.05
C SER A 79 0.43 -1.12 -16.35
N ILE A 80 0.67 -1.64 -15.14
CA ILE A 80 -0.36 -2.28 -14.31
C ILE A 80 -1.48 -1.30 -13.96
N PHE A 81 -1.13 -0.08 -13.55
CA PHE A 81 -2.10 0.95 -13.21
C PHE A 81 -2.96 1.34 -14.41
N CYS A 82 -2.37 1.47 -15.60
CA CYS A 82 -3.11 1.71 -16.84
C CYS A 82 -4.10 0.58 -17.12
N THR A 83 -3.69 -0.69 -17.00
CA THR A 83 -4.60 -1.84 -17.15
C THR A 83 -5.76 -1.79 -16.15
N LEU A 84 -5.50 -1.49 -14.88
CA LEU A 84 -6.55 -1.37 -13.86
C LEU A 84 -7.53 -0.24 -14.17
N ARG A 85 -7.04 0.90 -14.63
CA ARG A 85 -7.87 2.02 -15.05
C ARG A 85 -8.76 1.66 -16.24
N LEU A 86 -8.23 0.94 -17.23
CA LEU A 86 -9.02 0.46 -18.37
C LEU A 86 -10.11 -0.52 -17.93
N ARG A 87 -9.81 -1.44 -17.02
CA ARG A 87 -10.80 -2.35 -16.43
C ARG A 87 -11.91 -1.58 -15.71
N PHE A 88 -11.55 -0.57 -14.92
CA PHE A 88 -12.53 0.30 -14.26
C PHE A 88 -13.44 1.00 -15.27
N GLN A 89 -12.88 1.59 -16.33
CA GLN A 89 -13.67 2.25 -17.38
C GLN A 89 -14.60 1.26 -18.08
N TYR A 90 -14.11 0.06 -18.37
CA TYR A 90 -14.93 -0.99 -18.99
C TYR A 90 -16.12 -1.39 -18.10
N ILE A 91 -15.88 -1.66 -16.81
CA ILE A 91 -16.95 -1.98 -15.87
C ILE A 91 -17.97 -0.84 -15.81
N LYS A 92 -17.51 0.38 -15.58
CA LYS A 92 -18.36 1.57 -15.40
C LYS A 92 -19.21 1.90 -16.63
N PHE A 93 -18.64 1.82 -17.83
CA PHE A 93 -19.30 2.31 -19.04
C PHE A 93 -19.88 1.20 -19.93
N LYS A 94 -19.46 -0.05 -19.77
CA LYS A 94 -19.95 -1.18 -20.60
C LYS A 94 -20.74 -2.20 -19.81
N ILE A 95 -20.35 -2.52 -18.58
CA ILE A 95 -21.03 -3.56 -17.77
C ILE A 95 -22.18 -2.94 -16.99
N THR A 96 -21.91 -1.95 -16.15
CA THR A 96 -22.89 -1.34 -15.24
C THR A 96 -24.16 -0.84 -15.94
N PRO A 97 -24.12 -0.17 -17.11
CA PRO A 97 -25.33 0.27 -17.81
C PRO A 97 -26.16 -0.88 -18.41
N ARG A 98 -25.55 -2.05 -18.60
CA ARG A 98 -26.22 -3.25 -19.13
C ARG A 98 -26.79 -4.14 -18.03
N LEU A 99 -26.48 -3.87 -16.77
CA LEU A 99 -27.15 -4.52 -15.64
C LEU A 99 -28.61 -4.09 -15.67
N LYS A 100 -29.53 -5.07 -15.64
CA LYS A 100 -30.98 -4.83 -15.72
C LYS A 100 -31.37 -3.76 -14.69
N PRO A 101 -31.70 -2.53 -15.12
CA PRO A 101 -31.80 -1.40 -14.19
C PRO A 101 -32.88 -1.60 -13.13
N GLU A 102 -33.98 -2.25 -13.52
CA GLU A 102 -35.17 -2.50 -12.70
C GLU A 102 -34.92 -3.47 -11.53
N TYR A 103 -33.92 -4.35 -11.65
CA TYR A 103 -33.57 -5.32 -10.61
C TYR A 103 -32.28 -4.94 -9.90
N PHE A 104 -31.25 -4.52 -10.63
CA PHE A 104 -29.94 -4.28 -10.03
C PHE A 104 -29.93 -2.98 -9.21
N PHE A 105 -30.32 -1.84 -9.79
CA PHE A 105 -30.28 -0.56 -9.07
C PHE A 105 -31.39 -0.40 -8.03
N LYS A 106 -32.37 -1.31 -8.01
CA LYS A 106 -33.35 -1.42 -6.93
C LYS A 106 -32.73 -1.95 -5.63
N TYR A 107 -31.72 -2.81 -5.72
CA TYR A 107 -31.09 -3.46 -4.55
C TYR A 107 -29.64 -3.05 -4.32
N PHE A 108 -28.96 -2.51 -5.34
CA PHE A 108 -27.54 -2.17 -5.29
C PHE A 108 -27.30 -0.71 -5.66
N TYR A 109 -26.61 -0.01 -4.77
CA TYR A 109 -26.07 1.32 -5.01
C TYR A 109 -24.56 1.21 -5.19
N ILE A 110 -24.06 1.66 -6.34
CA ILE A 110 -22.62 1.70 -6.60
C ILE A 110 -22.08 3.03 -6.10
N TYR A 111 -21.13 2.98 -5.18
CA TYR A 111 -20.49 4.18 -4.64
C TYR A 111 -19.63 4.88 -5.68
N PRO A 112 -19.56 6.22 -5.67
CA PRO A 112 -18.61 6.96 -6.49
C PRO A 112 -17.19 6.51 -6.20
N CYS A 113 -16.56 5.86 -7.18
CA CYS A 113 -15.17 5.44 -7.09
C CYS A 113 -14.32 6.22 -8.11
N ASN A 114 -13.20 6.77 -7.64
CA ASN A 114 -12.25 7.54 -8.46
C ASN A 114 -10.81 7.02 -8.36
N SER A 115 -10.54 6.01 -7.51
CA SER A 115 -9.20 5.49 -7.25
C SER A 115 -9.24 4.13 -6.55
N GLY A 116 -8.09 3.44 -6.53
CA GLY A 116 -7.92 2.17 -5.82
C GLY A 116 -8.14 0.93 -6.70
N PHE A 117 -8.33 -0.21 -6.03
CA PHE A 117 -8.44 -1.53 -6.66
C PHE A 117 -9.87 -2.08 -6.67
N PHE A 118 -10.80 -1.41 -6.00
CA PHE A 118 -12.14 -1.93 -5.74
C PHE A 118 -13.21 -0.96 -6.24
N LEU A 119 -14.31 -1.54 -6.70
CA LEU A 119 -15.58 -0.86 -6.89
C LEU A 119 -16.51 -1.43 -5.80
N LEU A 120 -17.12 -0.56 -5.02
CA LEU A 120 -18.10 -0.92 -3.98
C LEU A 120 -19.47 -0.40 -4.38
#